data_AF-A0A5C3NN37-F1
#
_entry.id   AF-A0A5C3NN37-F1
#
_cell.length_a   1.000
_cell.length_b   1.000
_cell.length_c   1.000
_cell.angle_alpha   90.00
_cell.angle_beta   90.00
_cell.angle_gamma   90.00
#
_symmetry.space_group_name_H-M   'P 1'
#
loop_
_entity.id
_entity.type
_entity.pdbx_description
1 polymer ?
#
loop_
_entity_poly.entity_id
_entity_poly.type
_entity_poly.pdbx_seq_one_letter_code
_entity_poly.pdbx_strand_id
1 'polypeptide(L)'
;GHTDKVSHVNVYTTDKAVTYQLHHGSFSAHSPTDLYPQKIGNLVKDVDKMAMMFFDCTQGSVQDGAARFEVRVQVWRAHEALPEFDEEDLRNCIVCLPSQVWWDMKYIRTVALKLVFQQMESEPPAARVNLGSLTLGIMSIILLNALISRPQDWAAQRDLSVACLMR
;
A
#
# COMPACT_ATOMS: atom_id res chain seq x y z
N GLY A 1 -24.80 -17.26 -0.78
CA GLY A 1 -25.27 -16.00 -0.15
C GLY A 1 -26.36 -16.22 0.88
N HIS A 2 -27.62 -16.38 0.46
CA HIS A 2 -28.76 -16.56 1.39
C HIS A 2 -28.88 -17.99 1.95
N THR A 3 -28.41 -18.98 1.19
CA THR A 3 -28.24 -20.39 1.58
C THR A 3 -27.16 -20.54 2.64
N ASP A 4 -26.00 -19.89 2.44
CA ASP A 4 -24.79 -20.08 3.27
C ASP A 4 -24.75 -19.17 4.51
N LYS A 5 -25.81 -18.39 4.75
CA LYS A 5 -25.99 -17.49 5.92
C LYS A 5 -24.92 -16.40 6.07
N VAL A 6 -24.18 -16.13 5.00
CA VAL A 6 -23.16 -15.07 4.93
C VAL A 6 -23.81 -13.76 4.55
N SER A 7 -23.62 -12.71 5.36
CA SER A 7 -24.11 -11.37 5.08
C SER A 7 -23.12 -10.54 4.26
N HIS A 8 -21.82 -10.82 4.40
CA HIS A 8 -20.76 -10.09 3.72
C HIS A 8 -19.46 -10.91 3.69
N VAL A 9 -18.72 -10.85 2.58
CA VAL A 9 -17.35 -11.37 2.47
C VAL A 9 -16.43 -10.22 2.11
N ASN A 10 -15.34 -10.06 2.85
CA ASN A 10 -14.27 -9.14 2.52
C ASN A 10 -12.98 -9.95 2.33
N VAL A 11 -12.29 -9.72 1.22
CA VAL A 11 -11.01 -10.38 0.94
C VAL A 11 -10.00 -9.30 0.57
N TYR A 12 -8.87 -9.27 1.26
CA TYR A 12 -7.82 -8.31 0.99
C TYR A 12 -6.45 -8.88 1.36
N THR A 13 -5.41 -8.48 0.62
CA THR A 13 -4.02 -8.77 0.98
C THR A 13 -3.65 -7.98 2.23
N THR A 14 -2.88 -8.60 3.12
CA THR A 14 -2.42 -7.99 4.37
C THR A 14 -0.95 -8.25 4.59
N ASP A 15 -0.19 -7.16 4.59
CA ASP A 15 1.25 -7.15 4.87
C ASP A 15 1.51 -6.63 6.29
N LYS A 16 0.51 -6.79 7.18
CA LYS A 16 0.47 -6.11 8.48
C LYS A 16 1.67 -6.43 9.35
N ALA A 17 2.21 -7.66 9.35
CA ALA A 17 3.32 -7.96 10.26
C ALA A 17 4.59 -7.15 9.91
N VAL A 18 4.79 -6.87 8.62
CA VAL A 18 5.94 -6.10 8.12
C VAL A 18 5.74 -4.59 8.28
N THR A 19 4.51 -4.09 8.10
CA THR A 19 4.22 -2.65 8.06
C THR A 19 3.58 -2.12 9.35
N TYR A 20 3.35 -2.96 10.36
CA TYR A 20 2.71 -2.55 11.60
C TYR A 20 3.64 -1.67 12.44
N GLN A 21 3.04 -0.64 13.03
CA GLN A 21 3.71 0.30 13.92
C GLN A 21 2.69 0.83 14.93
N LEU A 22 3.09 0.92 16.20
CA LEU A 22 2.22 1.41 17.28
C LEU A 22 2.02 2.93 17.21
N HIS A 23 3.04 3.64 16.75
CA HIS A 23 3.05 5.10 16.62
C HIS A 23 3.25 5.50 15.16
N HIS A 24 3.10 6.80 14.88
CA HIS A 24 3.41 7.34 13.57
C HIS A 24 4.88 7.09 13.23
N GLY A 25 5.14 6.59 12.02
CA GLY A 25 6.48 6.25 11.55
C GLY A 25 6.47 6.02 10.05
N SER A 26 7.48 5.31 9.54
CA SER A 26 7.79 5.29 8.11
C SER A 26 6.69 4.68 7.23
N PHE A 27 5.87 3.79 7.78
CA PHE A 27 4.73 3.17 7.08
C PHE A 27 3.40 3.93 7.26
N SER A 28 3.44 5.13 7.85
CA SER A 28 2.23 5.94 8.02
C SER A 28 1.86 6.58 6.69
N ALA A 29 0.59 6.97 6.54
CA ALA A 29 0.17 7.64 5.32
C ALA A 29 0.89 8.99 5.19
N HIS A 30 1.60 9.17 4.07
CA HIS A 30 2.31 10.40 3.74
C HIS A 30 1.38 11.41 3.08
N SER A 31 1.65 12.69 3.25
CA SER A 31 0.89 13.81 2.70
C SER A 31 1.70 14.54 1.63
N PRO A 32 1.06 15.18 0.64
CA PRO A 32 1.76 16.11 -0.27
C PRO A 32 2.59 17.18 0.44
N THR A 33 2.21 17.55 1.67
CA THR A 33 2.99 18.52 2.47
C THR A 33 4.35 17.99 2.92
N ASP A 34 4.59 16.68 2.87
CA ASP A 34 5.89 16.09 3.19
C ASP A 34 6.94 16.36 2.11
N LEU A 35 6.51 16.84 0.93
CA LEU A 35 7.38 17.35 -0.13
C LEU A 35 7.94 18.75 0.16
N TYR A 36 7.50 19.40 1.24
CA TYR A 36 8.00 20.74 1.58
C TYR A 36 9.49 20.71 1.91
N PRO A 37 10.25 21.78 1.61
CA PRO A 37 11.71 21.79 1.76
C PRO A 37 12.20 21.39 3.16
N GLN A 38 11.44 21.71 4.21
CA GLN A 38 11.80 21.38 5.59
C GLN A 38 11.48 19.92 5.98
N LYS A 39 10.67 19.22 5.19
CA LYS A 39 10.13 17.89 5.50
C LYS A 39 10.62 16.79 4.56
N ILE A 40 10.97 17.13 3.32
CA ILE A 40 11.29 16.15 2.27
C ILE A 40 12.46 15.22 2.65
N GLY A 41 13.45 15.72 3.41
CA GLY A 41 14.52 14.86 3.92
C GLY A 41 14.05 13.80 4.92
N ASN A 42 12.97 14.03 5.66
CA ASN A 42 12.36 13.01 6.51
C ASN A 42 11.57 12.00 5.67
N LEU A 43 10.84 12.46 4.65
CA LEU A 43 10.16 11.59 3.69
C LEU A 43 11.16 10.63 3.02
N VAL A 44 12.31 11.14 2.55
CA VAL A 44 13.36 10.30 1.93
C VAL A 44 13.86 9.23 2.90
N LYS A 45 14.08 9.56 4.18
CA LYS A 45 14.49 8.59 5.21
C LYS A 45 13.43 7.54 5.48
N ASP A 46 12.16 7.92 5.48
CA ASP A 46 11.06 6.98 5.69
C ASP A 46 10.93 6.02 4.51
N VAL A 47 10.99 6.54 3.27
CA VAL A 47 10.96 5.71 2.05
C VAL A 47 12.17 4.78 1.97
N ASP A 48 13.34 5.20 2.44
CA ASP A 48 14.52 4.35 2.53
C ASP A 48 14.32 3.17 3.48
N LYS A 49 13.78 3.41 4.68
CA LYS A 49 13.43 2.34 5.63
C LYS A 49 12.38 1.39 5.06
N MET A 50 11.38 1.91 4.35
CA MET A 50 10.39 1.08 3.66
C MET A 50 11.05 0.19 2.61
N ALA A 51 11.98 0.73 1.81
CA ALA A 51 12.70 -0.02 0.78
C ALA A 51 13.56 -1.12 1.40
N MET A 52 14.30 -0.83 2.49
CA MET A 52 15.09 -1.84 3.21
C MET A 52 14.20 -2.98 3.73
N MET A 53 13.09 -2.64 4.38
CA MET A 53 12.16 -3.64 4.90
C MET A 53 11.57 -4.52 3.80
N PHE A 54 11.18 -3.92 2.66
CA PHE A 54 10.69 -4.71 1.52
C PHE A 54 11.77 -5.58 0.91
N PHE A 55 13.01 -5.10 0.81
CA PHE A 55 14.14 -5.90 0.38
C PHE A 55 14.37 -7.10 1.30
N ASP A 56 14.31 -6.92 2.61
CA ASP A 56 14.45 -8.04 3.56
C ASP A 56 13.36 -9.11 3.35
N CYS A 57 12.13 -8.68 2.99
CA CYS A 57 11.05 -9.59 2.63
C CYS A 57 11.32 -10.35 1.32
N THR A 58 12.02 -9.74 0.35
CA THR A 58 12.45 -10.43 -0.88
C THR A 58 13.53 -11.48 -0.62
N GLN A 59 14.19 -11.47 0.54
CA GLN A 59 15.15 -12.52 0.91
C GLN A 59 14.48 -13.68 1.66
N GLY A 60 13.15 -13.69 1.78
CA GLY A 60 12.40 -14.70 2.53
C GLY A 60 12.60 -14.62 4.04
N SER A 61 13.21 -13.55 4.54
CA SER A 61 13.66 -13.44 5.94
C SER A 61 12.57 -12.95 6.90
N VAL A 62 11.49 -12.35 6.39
CA VAL A 62 10.49 -11.65 7.22
C VAL A 62 9.09 -12.25 7.13
N GLN A 63 8.52 -12.44 5.94
CA GLN A 63 7.15 -12.95 5.81
C GLN A 63 6.77 -13.31 4.37
N ASP A 64 5.87 -14.29 4.21
CA ASP A 64 5.06 -14.42 2.99
C ASP A 64 3.97 -13.33 2.94
N GLY A 65 3.64 -12.86 1.74
CA GLY A 65 2.47 -12.02 1.54
C GLY A 65 1.20 -12.80 1.92
N ALA A 66 0.38 -12.25 2.81
CA ALA A 66 -0.82 -12.94 3.28
C ALA A 66 -2.09 -12.35 2.66
N ALA A 67 -3.11 -13.17 2.44
CA ALA A 67 -4.47 -12.73 2.18
C ALA A 67 -5.34 -13.01 3.40
N ARG A 68 -6.20 -12.06 3.76
CA ARG A 68 -7.20 -12.24 4.83
C ARG A 68 -8.58 -12.33 4.22
N PHE A 69 -9.29 -13.40 4.59
CA PHE A 69 -10.69 -13.60 4.28
C PHE A 69 -11.49 -13.30 5.55
N GLU A 70 -12.40 -12.33 5.47
CA GLU A 70 -13.32 -11.96 6.56
C GLU A 70 -14.75 -12.21 6.12
N VAL A 71 -15.38 -13.20 6.72
CA VAL A 71 -16.78 -13.55 6.50
C VAL A 71 -17.61 -13.01 7.66
N ARG A 72 -18.64 -12.22 7.36
CA ARG A 72 -19.59 -11.72 8.36
C ARG A 72 -20.87 -12.54 8.32
N VAL A 73 -21.26 -13.01 9.50
CA VAL A 73 -22.42 -13.88 9.74
C VAL A 73 -23.13 -13.41 11.00
N GLN A 74 -24.40 -13.79 11.16
CA GLN A 74 -25.10 -13.56 12.43
C GLN A 74 -24.47 -14.41 13.52
N VAL A 75 -24.23 -13.85 14.72
CA VAL A 75 -23.47 -14.53 15.78
C VAL A 75 -24.06 -15.89 16.17
N TRP A 76 -25.39 -16.01 16.23
CA TRP A 76 -26.06 -17.27 16.55
C TRP A 76 -25.95 -18.33 15.43
N ARG A 77 -25.51 -17.94 14.24
CA ARG A 77 -25.26 -18.83 13.08
C ARG A 77 -23.77 -19.00 12.76
N ALA A 78 -22.87 -18.51 13.60
CA ALA A 78 -21.43 -18.62 13.36
C ALA A 78 -20.98 -20.09 13.20
N HIS A 79 -21.67 -21.01 13.86
CA HIS A 79 -21.41 -22.46 13.76
C HIS A 79 -21.93 -23.09 12.45
N GLU A 80 -22.80 -22.41 11.70
CA GLU A 80 -23.42 -22.90 10.46
C GLU A 80 -22.68 -22.41 9.20
N ALA A 81 -21.89 -21.34 9.31
CA ALA A 81 -21.34 -20.65 8.16
C ALA A 81 -19.89 -21.08 7.89
N LEU A 82 -19.68 -21.66 6.71
CA LEU A 82 -18.36 -22.04 6.16
C LEU A 82 -17.46 -22.78 7.18
N PRO A 83 -17.94 -23.90 7.78
CA PRO A 83 -17.11 -24.69 8.69
C PRO A 83 -15.92 -25.33 7.96
N GLU A 84 -16.06 -25.58 6.67
CA GLU A 84 -15.04 -26.20 5.81
C GLU A 84 -15.04 -25.49 4.44
N PHE A 85 -13.87 -25.47 3.81
CA PHE A 85 -13.71 -25.04 2.43
C PHE A 85 -13.29 -26.25 1.60
N ASP A 86 -13.94 -26.46 0.46
CA ASP A 86 -13.44 -27.40 -0.52
C ASP A 86 -12.11 -26.88 -1.10
N GLU A 87 -11.10 -27.73 -1.13
CA GLU A 87 -9.78 -27.38 -1.64
C GLU A 87 -9.84 -27.06 -3.14
N GLU A 88 -10.73 -27.74 -3.88
CA GLU A 88 -10.93 -27.49 -5.31
C GLU A 88 -11.51 -26.08 -5.54
N ASP A 89 -12.51 -25.69 -4.75
CA ASP A 89 -13.07 -24.33 -4.80
C ASP A 89 -12.03 -23.26 -4.45
N LEU A 90 -11.20 -23.50 -3.42
CA LEU A 90 -10.12 -22.57 -3.07
C LEU A 90 -9.11 -22.41 -4.20
N ARG A 91 -8.71 -23.50 -4.85
CA ARG A 91 -7.77 -23.49 -5.99
C ARG A 91 -8.35 -22.76 -7.21
N ASN A 92 -9.66 -22.88 -7.43
CA ASN A 92 -10.33 -22.22 -8.55
C ASN A 92 -10.68 -20.74 -8.28
N CYS A 93 -10.74 -20.33 -7.02
CA CYS A 93 -11.15 -18.97 -6.62
C CYS A 93 -9.99 -18.05 -6.20
N ILE A 94 -8.79 -18.58 -5.98
CA ILE A 94 -7.65 -17.82 -5.45
C ILE A 94 -6.49 -17.86 -6.44
N VAL A 95 -5.92 -16.69 -6.72
CA VAL A 95 -4.66 -16.57 -7.45
C VAL A 95 -3.52 -16.39 -6.43
N CYS A 96 -2.69 -17.41 -6.29
CA CYS A 96 -1.49 -17.34 -5.46
C CYS A 96 -0.33 -16.72 -6.24
N LEU A 97 0.19 -15.60 -5.76
CA LEU A 97 1.41 -15.00 -6.29
C LEU A 97 2.62 -15.49 -5.47
N PRO A 98 3.74 -15.84 -6.11
CA PRO A 98 4.96 -16.12 -5.36
C PRO A 98 5.36 -14.93 -4.48
N SER A 99 5.67 -15.18 -3.21
CA SER A 99 6.03 -14.14 -2.23
C SER A 99 7.14 -13.22 -2.74
N GLN A 100 8.16 -13.81 -3.40
CA GLN A 100 9.24 -13.08 -4.06
C GLN A 100 8.72 -12.00 -5.01
N VAL A 101 7.82 -12.37 -5.92
CA VAL A 101 7.27 -11.48 -6.94
C VAL A 101 6.45 -10.36 -6.31
N TRP A 102 5.70 -10.67 -5.25
CA TRP A 102 4.94 -9.68 -4.49
C TRP A 102 5.85 -8.64 -3.82
N TRP A 103 6.90 -9.08 -3.14
CA TRP A 103 7.82 -8.19 -2.44
C TRP A 103 8.74 -7.42 -3.38
N ASP A 104 9.20 -8.04 -4.46
CA ASP A 104 9.98 -7.37 -5.51
C ASP A 104 9.19 -6.23 -6.14
N MET A 105 7.89 -6.44 -6.40
CA MET A 105 7.00 -5.39 -6.92
C MET A 105 6.96 -4.18 -5.98
N LYS A 106 6.84 -4.40 -4.67
CA LYS A 106 6.83 -3.31 -3.69
C LYS A 106 8.20 -2.63 -3.59
N TYR A 107 9.26 -3.41 -3.46
CA TYR A 107 10.63 -2.92 -3.34
C TYR A 107 11.01 -2.03 -4.53
N ILE A 108 10.85 -2.53 -5.76
CA ILE A 108 11.21 -1.80 -6.99
C ILE A 108 10.45 -0.48 -7.08
N ARG A 109 9.15 -0.48 -6.76
CA ARG A 109 8.33 0.74 -6.78
C ARG A 109 8.76 1.73 -5.69
N THR A 110 9.02 1.27 -4.47
CA THR A 110 9.51 2.13 -3.39
C THR A 110 10.86 2.76 -3.74
N VAL A 111 11.79 1.99 -4.33
CA VAL A 111 13.10 2.52 -4.78
C VAL A 111 12.92 3.54 -5.90
N ALA A 112 12.06 3.27 -6.89
CA ALA A 112 11.78 4.23 -7.96
C ALA A 112 11.24 5.56 -7.41
N LEU A 113 10.29 5.50 -6.47
CA LEU A 113 9.75 6.67 -5.79
C LEU A 113 10.79 7.40 -4.94
N LYS A 114 11.66 6.66 -4.25
CA LYS A 114 12.78 7.23 -3.49
C LYS A 114 13.66 8.09 -4.38
N LEU A 115 14.02 7.61 -5.58
CA LEU A 115 14.85 8.36 -6.52
C LEU A 115 14.18 9.66 -6.95
N VAL A 116 12.85 9.66 -7.16
CA VAL A 116 12.10 10.89 -7.44
C VAL A 116 12.19 11.87 -6.28
N PHE A 117 11.95 11.42 -5.04
CA PHE A 117 12.01 12.29 -3.87
C PHE A 117 13.43 12.82 -3.60
N GLN A 118 14.46 12.01 -3.81
CA GLN A 118 15.86 12.43 -3.70
C GLN A 118 16.22 13.49 -4.75
N GLN A 119 15.76 13.31 -6.00
CA GLN A 119 15.94 14.33 -7.02
C GLN A 119 15.24 15.62 -6.59
N MET A 120 13.96 15.55 -6.22
CA MET A 120 13.19 16.71 -5.73
C MET A 120 13.81 17.38 -4.52
N GLU A 121 14.45 16.65 -3.60
CA GLU A 121 15.16 17.23 -2.46
C GLU A 121 16.36 18.06 -2.90
N SER A 122 17.13 17.56 -3.87
CA SER A 122 18.35 18.18 -4.39
C SER A 122 18.11 19.36 -5.35
N GLU A 123 16.93 19.43 -5.96
CA GLU A 123 16.60 20.46 -6.95
C GLU A 123 16.48 21.87 -6.35
N PRO A 124 16.90 22.92 -7.09
CA PRO A 124 16.71 24.30 -6.67
C PRO A 124 15.23 24.66 -6.45
N PRO A 125 14.91 25.61 -5.56
CA PRO A 125 13.53 25.99 -5.27
C PRO A 125 12.67 26.31 -6.50
N ALA A 126 13.25 26.95 -7.52
CA ALA A 126 12.57 27.31 -8.76
C ALA A 126 12.11 26.08 -9.58
N ALA A 127 12.90 24.99 -9.59
CA ALA A 127 12.54 23.77 -10.28
C ALA A 127 11.44 22.98 -9.55
N ARG A 128 11.41 23.07 -8.21
CA ARG A 128 10.43 22.37 -7.37
C ARG A 128 9.03 22.96 -7.42
N VAL A 129 8.91 24.27 -7.64
CA VAL A 129 7.62 24.96 -7.78
C VAL A 129 7.05 24.87 -9.20
N ASN A 130 7.80 24.29 -10.15
CA ASN A 130 7.25 24.01 -11.46
C ASN A 130 6.07 23.04 -11.32
N LEU A 131 4.98 23.34 -12.01
CA LEU A 131 3.77 22.54 -12.00
C LEU A 131 4.02 21.07 -12.34
N GLY A 132 4.91 20.76 -13.29
CA GLY A 132 5.29 19.38 -13.59
C GLY A 132 5.92 18.66 -12.41
N SER A 133 6.85 19.32 -11.70
CA SER A 133 7.49 18.79 -10.49
C SER A 133 6.50 18.61 -9.34
N LEU A 134 5.58 19.57 -9.16
CA LEU A 134 4.54 19.50 -8.14
C LEU A 134 3.58 18.33 -8.41
N THR A 135 3.10 18.19 -9.65
CA THR A 135 2.24 17.07 -10.06
C THR A 135 2.95 15.73 -9.89
N LEU A 136 4.20 15.61 -10.36
CA LEU A 136 4.98 14.39 -10.20
C LEU A 136 5.17 14.02 -8.72
N GLY A 137 5.49 14.99 -7.86
CA GLY A 137 5.63 14.76 -6.42
C GLY A 137 4.33 14.29 -5.78
N ILE A 138 3.21 14.94 -6.08
CA ILE A 138 1.88 14.56 -5.57
C ILE A 138 1.52 13.14 -6.01
N MET A 139 1.70 12.81 -7.30
CA MET A 139 1.48 11.45 -7.79
C MET A 139 2.37 10.43 -7.07
N SER A 140 3.62 10.78 -6.83
CA SER A 140 4.58 9.91 -6.14
C SER A 140 4.14 9.60 -4.70
N ILE A 141 3.58 10.58 -3.98
CA ILE A 141 2.98 10.36 -2.66
C ILE A 141 1.76 9.43 -2.73
N ILE A 142 0.89 9.62 -3.72
CA ILE A 142 -0.30 8.77 -3.92
C ILE A 142 0.13 7.32 -4.19
N LEU A 143 1.11 7.12 -5.08
CA LEU A 143 1.65 5.81 -5.40
C LEU A 143 2.34 5.18 -4.20
N LEU A 144 3.11 5.94 -3.42
CA LEU A 144 3.76 5.45 -2.20
C LEU A 144 2.73 4.92 -1.19
N ASN A 145 1.69 5.70 -0.90
CA ASN A 145 0.63 5.29 0.02
C ASN A 145 -0.14 4.06 -0.46
N ALA A 146 -0.31 3.93 -1.79
CA ALA A 146 -0.96 2.78 -2.41
C ALA A 146 -0.17 1.47 -2.26
N LEU A 147 1.14 1.53 -1.96
CA LEU A 147 1.94 0.32 -1.66
C LEU A 147 1.61 -0.28 -0.29
N ILE A 148 1.09 0.53 0.64
CA ILE A 148 0.82 0.15 2.03
C ILE A 148 -0.68 -0.07 2.27
N SER A 149 -1.50 0.77 1.65
CA SER A 149 -2.92 0.86 1.96
C SER A 149 -3.75 1.05 0.71
N ARG A 150 -5.03 0.65 0.76
CA ARG A 150 -6.00 1.00 -0.26
C ARG A 150 -6.04 2.53 -0.41
N PRO A 151 -6.09 3.09 -1.63
CA PRO A 151 -6.27 4.51 -1.83
C PRO A 151 -7.43 5.04 -0.97
N GLN A 152 -7.20 6.12 -0.23
CA GLN A 152 -8.23 6.64 0.67
C GLN A 152 -9.36 7.27 -0.15
N ASP A 153 -10.59 7.15 0.35
CA ASP A 153 -11.80 7.70 -0.26
C ASP A 153 -11.99 9.21 0.04
N TRP A 154 -10.94 9.90 0.51
CA TRP A 154 -11.03 11.32 0.82
C TRP A 154 -11.12 12.15 -0.47
N ALA A 155 -12.11 13.04 -0.54
CA ALA A 155 -12.43 13.80 -1.74
C ALA A 155 -11.20 14.54 -2.31
N ALA A 156 -10.43 15.22 -1.48
CA ALA A 156 -9.26 15.98 -1.94
C ALA A 156 -8.15 15.07 -2.54
N GLN A 157 -7.93 13.88 -2.00
CA GLN A 157 -6.97 12.93 -2.59
C GLN A 157 -7.46 12.35 -3.92
N ARG A 158 -8.77 12.12 -4.07
CA ARG A 158 -9.36 11.74 -5.36
C ARG A 158 -9.26 12.87 -6.38
N ASP A 159 -9.58 14.10 -6.00
CA ASP A 159 -9.50 15.24 -6.91
C ASP A 159 -8.06 15.49 -7.35
N LEU A 160 -7.10 15.35 -6.43
CA LEU A 160 -5.66 15.41 -6.74
C LEU A 160 -5.23 14.29 -7.69
N SER A 161 -5.65 13.03 -7.45
CA SER A 161 -5.30 11.92 -8.34
C SER A 161 -5.87 12.10 -9.73
N VAL A 162 -7.13 12.55 -9.83
CA VAL A 162 -7.81 12.86 -11.09
C VAL A 162 -7.12 14.01 -11.82
N ALA A 163 -6.79 15.10 -11.12
CA ALA A 163 -6.08 16.25 -11.71
C ALA A 163 -4.69 15.86 -12.27
N CYS A 164 -4.04 14.87 -11.67
CA CYS A 164 -2.77 14.34 -12.15
C CYS A 164 -2.91 13.45 -13.41
N LEU A 165 -4.09 12.88 -13.66
CA LEU A 165 -4.36 11.99 -14.80
C LEU A 165 -4.90 12.72 -16.04
N MET A 166 -5.45 13.93 -15.89
CA MET A 166 -6.05 14.69 -16.99
C MET A 166 -5.05 15.53 -17.81
N ARG A 167 -3.78 15.12 -17.88
CA ARG A 167 -2.71 15.79 -18.65
C ARG A 167 -1.90 14.78 -19.42
#